data_AF-A0A328S4R8-F1
#
_entry.id   AF-A0A328S4R8-F1
#
_cell.length_a   1.000
_cell.length_b   1.000
_cell.length_c   1.000
_cell.angle_alpha   90.00
_cell.angle_beta   90.00
_cell.angle_gamma   90.00
#
_symmetry.space_group_name_H-M   'P 1'
#
loop_
_entity.id
_entity.type
_entity.pdbx_description
1 polymer ?
#
loop_
_entity_poly.entity_id
_entity_poly.type
_entity_poly.pdbx_seq_one_letter_code
_entity_poly.pdbx_strand_id
1 'polypeptide(L)'
;NLYGVIDNDDYFDYWGGLYNAMGYINNADIAFNVIKYGENVNASITEIGQYLKREMNTRYYNPQWIKAMMEQDYSGASYMSKFASNLYGWATVTDKVTNRDWDNMVSVYIDDKYNLGVKDFLTTGYNSYSMISMTGTLLTAAYDNKWKTNDETLTKVANIWAQSVIDNGVACCDCSCGNIMMLDWSLKYVNPDILSKLKAKLYQATQDKTFYEDGFSNDPNADGEINGTGNDTNINGTDAGNSTGENGTNGSSGGSSNGTTNQTNGTEGTSGNGTNGTESLVPDSPNNNQTNTTNATNTTQPETPTNITPLLLS
;
A
#
# COMPACT_ATOMS: atom_id res chain seq x y z
N ASN A 1 1.04 -10.70 14.39
CA ASN A 1 0.64 -9.32 14.08
C ASN A 1 0.01 -9.36 12.70
N LEU A 2 -1.30 -9.20 12.61
CA LEU A 2 -2.02 -9.25 11.34
C LEU A 2 -1.79 -7.95 10.56
N TYR A 3 -1.91 -6.81 11.25
CA TYR A 3 -1.67 -5.46 10.69
C TYR A 3 -0.45 -4.80 11.34
N GLY A 4 0.22 -3.95 10.55
CA GLY A 4 1.35 -3.13 10.97
C GLY A 4 1.14 -1.68 10.54
N VAL A 5 2.07 -0.79 10.89
CA VAL A 5 1.95 0.65 10.63
C VAL A 5 2.30 1.02 9.18
N ILE A 6 2.91 0.12 8.40
CA ILE A 6 3.17 0.29 6.96
C ILE A 6 2.15 -0.50 6.13
N ASP A 7 1.30 -1.32 6.76
CA ASP A 7 0.37 -2.21 6.06
C ASP A 7 -0.78 -1.47 5.37
N ASN A 8 -1.22 -0.36 5.95
CA ASN A 8 -2.19 0.57 5.39
C ASN A 8 -1.70 2.02 5.55
N ASP A 9 -2.45 2.91 4.92
CA ASP A 9 -2.25 4.35 4.86
C ASP A 9 -2.69 5.09 6.12
N ASP A 10 -3.75 4.62 6.79
CA ASP A 10 -4.34 5.26 7.97
C ASP A 10 -3.31 5.70 9.03
N TYR A 11 -2.26 4.90 9.30
CA TYR A 11 -1.29 5.28 10.33
C TYR A 11 -0.51 6.54 9.96
N PHE A 12 0.02 6.65 8.75
CA PHE A 12 0.78 7.85 8.40
C PHE A 12 -0.16 9.04 8.15
N ASP A 13 -1.37 8.79 7.63
CA ASP A 13 -2.36 9.84 7.37
C ASP A 13 -2.83 10.52 8.67
N TYR A 14 -3.40 9.74 9.59
CA TYR A 14 -3.97 10.30 10.83
C TYR A 14 -2.87 10.62 11.84
N TRP A 15 -2.02 9.64 12.14
CA TRP A 15 -1.06 9.78 13.24
C TRP A 15 0.19 10.55 12.82
N GLY A 16 0.63 10.41 11.57
CA GLY A 16 1.68 11.26 10.98
C GLY A 16 1.22 12.71 10.79
N GLY A 17 -0.03 12.93 10.37
CA GLY A 17 -0.63 14.26 10.33
C GLY A 17 -0.65 14.95 11.71
N LEU A 18 -1.07 14.22 12.75
CA LEU A 18 -1.02 14.71 14.14
C LEU A 18 0.42 15.00 14.60
N TYR A 19 1.37 14.12 14.29
CA TYR A 19 2.78 14.31 14.62
C TYR A 19 3.33 15.61 14.02
N ASN A 20 3.09 15.85 12.74
CA ASN A 20 3.48 17.10 12.07
C ASN A 20 2.83 18.34 12.71
N ALA A 21 1.54 18.28 13.00
CA ALA A 21 0.82 19.40 13.61
C ALA A 21 1.37 19.74 15.01
N MET A 22 1.60 18.73 15.84
CA MET A 22 2.20 18.91 17.16
C MET A 22 3.63 19.42 17.07
N GLY A 23 4.43 18.91 16.13
CA GLY A 23 5.80 19.38 15.92
C GLY A 23 5.83 20.86 15.50
N TYR A 24 4.90 21.26 14.63
CA TYR A 24 4.74 22.66 14.21
C TYR A 24 4.36 23.58 15.37
N ILE A 25 3.35 23.19 16.19
CA ILE A 25 2.89 24.00 17.33
C ILE A 25 3.98 24.14 18.40
N ASN A 26 4.72 23.06 18.67
CA ASN A 26 5.74 23.03 19.71
C ASN A 26 7.12 23.51 19.24
N ASN A 27 7.32 23.75 17.94
CA ASN A 27 8.61 24.04 17.32
C ASN A 27 9.71 23.06 17.75
N ALA A 28 9.36 21.78 17.85
CA ALA A 28 10.24 20.71 18.34
C ALA A 28 9.81 19.35 17.78
N ASP A 29 10.76 18.44 17.63
CA ASP A 29 10.45 17.02 17.41
C ASP A 29 9.81 16.45 18.67
N ILE A 30 8.67 15.79 18.53
CA ILE A 30 7.93 15.20 19.64
C ILE A 30 8.11 13.69 19.68
N ALA A 31 7.97 13.09 20.86
CA ALA A 31 8.03 11.65 20.99
C ALA A 31 6.91 10.97 20.17
N PHE A 32 7.30 10.08 19.27
CA PHE A 32 6.40 9.42 18.33
C PHE A 32 6.57 7.90 18.44
N ASN A 33 5.63 7.25 19.14
CA ASN A 33 5.78 5.87 19.62
C ASN A 33 4.54 5.00 19.36
N VAL A 34 4.77 3.76 18.94
CA VAL A 34 3.74 2.73 18.78
C VAL A 34 3.59 1.94 20.08
N ILE A 35 2.36 1.82 20.56
CA ILE A 35 2.01 0.97 21.70
C ILE A 35 1.53 -0.37 21.18
N LYS A 36 2.23 -1.44 21.53
CA LYS A 36 1.77 -2.82 21.28
C LYS A 36 1.15 -3.36 22.57
N TYR A 37 -0.10 -3.77 22.49
CA TYR A 37 -0.87 -4.36 23.60
C TYR A 37 -1.85 -5.42 23.06
N GLY A 38 -2.37 -6.28 23.93
CA GLY A 38 -3.33 -7.34 23.56
C GLY A 38 -3.34 -8.48 24.56
N GLU A 39 -4.26 -9.42 24.39
CA GLU A 39 -4.34 -10.63 25.23
C GLU A 39 -3.08 -11.49 25.02
N ASN A 40 -2.42 -11.89 26.12
CA ASN A 40 -1.16 -12.66 26.11
C ASN A 40 0.03 -11.96 25.42
N VAL A 41 0.02 -10.63 25.32
CA VAL A 41 1.14 -9.84 24.80
C VAL A 41 1.68 -8.93 25.90
N ASN A 42 2.99 -9.01 26.17
CA ASN A 42 3.65 -8.04 27.02
C ASN A 42 3.54 -6.66 26.39
N ALA A 43 2.84 -5.75 27.08
CA ALA A 43 2.66 -4.38 26.63
C ALA A 43 4.03 -3.72 26.45
N SER A 44 4.22 -3.04 25.33
CA SER A 44 5.49 -2.36 25.03
C SER A 44 5.25 -1.10 24.24
N ILE A 45 6.12 -0.12 24.47
CA ILE A 45 6.18 1.13 23.73
C ILE A 45 7.44 1.07 22.87
N THR A 46 7.32 1.30 21.57
CA THR A 46 8.44 1.30 20.63
C THR A 46 8.42 2.62 19.86
N GLU A 47 9.56 3.28 19.72
CA GLU A 47 9.69 4.46 18.87
C GLU A 47 9.33 4.13 17.41
N ILE A 48 8.70 5.07 16.70
CA ILE A 48 8.14 4.82 15.36
C ILE A 48 9.19 4.31 14.38
N GLY A 49 10.37 4.92 14.32
CA GLY A 49 11.46 4.53 13.44
C GLY A 49 11.95 3.10 13.71
N GLN A 50 12.03 2.70 14.98
CA GLN A 50 12.32 1.32 15.36
C GLN A 50 11.20 0.37 14.94
N TYR A 51 9.93 0.77 15.10
CA TYR A 51 8.79 -0.05 14.72
C TYR A 51 8.73 -0.26 13.19
N LEU A 52 8.86 0.82 12.40
CA LEU A 52 8.93 0.80 10.94
C LEU A 52 10.00 -0.20 10.47
N LYS A 53 11.23 -0.07 10.99
CA LYS A 53 12.34 -0.97 10.64
C LYS A 53 12.05 -2.42 11.01
N ARG A 54 11.47 -2.67 12.18
CA ARG A 54 11.09 -4.02 12.60
C ARG A 54 10.06 -4.62 11.65
N GLU A 55 9.04 -3.85 11.30
CA GLU A 55 7.99 -4.30 10.39
C GLU A 55 8.53 -4.61 8.99
N MET A 56 9.28 -3.68 8.40
CA MET A 56 9.91 -3.88 7.09
C MET A 56 10.77 -5.15 7.06
N ASN A 57 11.63 -5.36 8.06
CA ASN A 57 12.52 -6.54 8.08
C ASN A 57 11.79 -7.86 8.36
N THR A 58 10.66 -7.83 9.08
CA THR A 58 9.92 -9.05 9.43
C THR A 58 8.88 -9.45 8.38
N ARG A 59 8.47 -8.51 7.52
CA ARG A 59 7.44 -8.70 6.48
C ARG A 59 7.99 -8.40 5.08
N TYR A 60 8.09 -7.12 4.70
CA TYR A 60 8.33 -6.72 3.31
C TYR A 60 9.73 -7.08 2.77
N TYR A 61 10.75 -7.11 3.62
CA TYR A 61 12.10 -7.55 3.23
C TYR A 61 12.39 -9.00 3.64
N ASN A 62 11.39 -9.73 4.14
CA ASN A 62 11.55 -11.11 4.58
C ASN A 62 11.32 -12.08 3.41
N PRO A 63 12.31 -12.90 3.02
CA PRO A 63 12.17 -13.82 1.89
C PRO A 63 11.06 -14.85 2.07
N GLN A 64 10.73 -15.24 3.30
CA GLN A 64 9.64 -16.20 3.57
C GLN A 64 8.27 -15.57 3.30
N TRP A 65 8.11 -14.31 3.65
CA TRP A 65 6.86 -13.59 3.37
C TRP A 65 6.74 -13.32 1.87
N ILE A 66 7.82 -12.89 1.21
CA ILE A 66 7.83 -12.67 -0.25
C ILE A 66 7.45 -13.95 -0.99
N LYS A 67 8.05 -15.10 -0.65
CA LYS A 67 7.68 -16.40 -1.24
C LYS A 67 6.20 -16.72 -1.07
N ALA A 68 5.67 -16.57 0.15
CA ALA A 68 4.26 -16.82 0.42
C ALA A 68 3.33 -15.88 -0.36
N MET A 69 3.74 -14.63 -0.61
CA MET A 69 2.99 -13.71 -1.46
C MET A 69 3.04 -14.13 -2.93
N MET A 70 4.19 -14.57 -3.44
CA MET A 70 4.32 -15.05 -4.82
C MET A 70 3.42 -16.26 -5.11
N GLU A 71 3.18 -17.13 -4.12
CA GLU A 71 2.23 -18.26 -4.23
C GLU A 71 0.77 -17.81 -4.45
N GLN A 72 0.42 -16.57 -4.12
CA GLN A 72 -0.91 -15.98 -4.31
C GLN A 72 -1.02 -15.17 -5.62
N ASP A 73 0.01 -15.26 -6.48
CA ASP A 73 0.10 -14.63 -7.81
C ASP A 73 -0.33 -13.15 -7.79
N TYR A 74 -1.29 -12.75 -8.63
CA TYR A 74 -1.72 -11.35 -8.76
C TYR A 74 -2.12 -10.69 -7.44
N SER A 75 -2.89 -11.39 -6.60
CA SER A 75 -3.32 -10.84 -5.32
C SER A 75 -2.16 -10.61 -4.36
N GLY A 76 -1.18 -11.52 -4.37
CA GLY A 76 0.04 -11.40 -3.60
C GLY A 76 0.97 -10.31 -4.13
N ALA A 77 1.13 -10.21 -5.45
CA ALA A 77 1.86 -9.12 -6.09
C ALA A 77 1.25 -7.75 -5.75
N SER A 78 -0.07 -7.63 -5.81
CA SER A 78 -0.80 -6.40 -5.46
C SER A 78 -0.62 -6.02 -3.99
N TYR A 79 -0.80 -6.98 -3.07
CA TYR A 79 -0.59 -6.70 -1.64
C TYR A 79 0.88 -6.36 -1.33
N MET A 80 1.81 -6.99 -2.04
CA MET A 80 3.24 -6.78 -1.88
C MET A 80 3.74 -5.42 -2.37
N SER A 81 3.08 -4.77 -3.32
CA SER A 81 3.50 -3.44 -3.77
C SER A 81 2.99 -2.30 -2.87
N LYS A 82 1.90 -2.52 -2.12
CA LYS A 82 1.28 -1.48 -1.26
C LYS A 82 2.22 -0.85 -0.24
N PHE A 83 3.16 -1.61 0.31
CA PHE A 83 4.07 -1.06 1.32
C PHE A 83 4.95 0.06 0.74
N ALA A 84 5.20 0.08 -0.58
CA ALA A 84 6.01 1.10 -1.22
C ALA A 84 5.35 2.49 -1.09
N SER A 85 4.07 2.60 -1.45
CA SER A 85 3.32 3.85 -1.31
C SER A 85 3.17 4.26 0.15
N ASN A 86 2.97 3.29 1.05
CA ASN A 86 2.86 3.58 2.48
C ASN A 86 4.20 4.03 3.08
N LEU A 87 5.32 3.45 2.64
CA LEU A 87 6.66 3.89 3.02
C LEU A 87 6.93 5.33 2.53
N TYR A 88 6.48 5.66 1.33
CA TYR A 88 6.52 7.03 0.82
C TYR A 88 5.70 7.98 1.70
N GLY A 89 4.47 7.61 2.06
CA GLY A 89 3.63 8.34 3.02
C GLY A 89 4.36 8.62 4.33
N TRP A 90 4.97 7.59 4.93
CA TRP A 90 5.81 7.75 6.12
C TRP A 90 6.98 8.72 5.91
N ALA A 91 7.67 8.68 4.77
CA ALA A 91 8.76 9.59 4.44
C ALA A 91 8.29 11.06 4.29
N THR A 92 7.00 11.30 4.03
CA THR A 92 6.45 12.67 4.01
C THR A 92 6.23 13.24 5.41
N VAL A 93 5.93 12.39 6.39
CA VAL A 93 5.58 12.81 7.77
C VAL A 93 6.73 12.71 8.76
N THR A 94 7.77 11.92 8.48
CA THR A 94 8.89 11.77 9.41
C THR A 94 10.23 11.53 8.69
N ASP A 95 11.32 11.92 9.33
CA ASP A 95 12.71 11.69 8.88
C ASP A 95 13.22 10.28 9.23
N LYS A 96 12.39 9.46 9.90
CA LYS A 96 12.77 8.13 10.38
C LYS A 96 12.84 7.09 9.27
N VAL A 97 12.27 7.38 8.09
CA VAL A 97 12.50 6.65 6.84
C VAL A 97 13.79 7.15 6.21
N THR A 98 14.78 6.27 6.10
CA THR A 98 16.14 6.61 5.69
C THR A 98 16.45 6.13 4.27
N ASN A 99 17.51 6.66 3.65
CA ASN A 99 17.99 6.16 2.34
C ASN A 99 18.18 4.63 2.32
N ARG A 100 18.65 4.06 3.44
CA ARG A 100 18.86 2.62 3.56
C ARG A 100 17.57 1.81 3.42
N ASP A 101 16.43 2.37 3.82
CA ASP A 101 15.15 1.68 3.71
C ASP A 101 14.73 1.57 2.23
N TRP A 102 14.92 2.64 1.46
CA TRP A 102 14.75 2.62 0.00
C TRP A 102 15.77 1.71 -0.72
N ASP A 103 17.04 1.77 -0.32
CA ASP A 103 18.09 0.91 -0.89
C ASP A 103 17.78 -0.58 -0.62
N ASN A 104 17.21 -0.92 0.52
CA ASN A 104 16.76 -2.27 0.82
C ASN A 104 15.62 -2.72 -0.10
N MET A 105 14.67 -1.83 -0.41
CA MET A 105 13.59 -2.12 -1.37
C MET A 105 14.17 -2.44 -2.76
N VAL A 106 15.11 -1.63 -3.26
CA VAL A 106 15.82 -1.92 -4.52
C VAL A 106 16.54 -3.27 -4.43
N SER A 107 17.32 -3.49 -3.37
CA SER A 107 18.10 -4.72 -3.23
C SER A 107 17.22 -5.98 -3.20
N VAL A 108 16.07 -5.93 -2.51
CA VAL A 108 15.18 -7.08 -2.36
C VAL A 108 14.35 -7.34 -3.62
N TYR A 109 13.74 -6.31 -4.20
CA TYR A 109 12.74 -6.47 -5.25
C TYR A 109 13.26 -6.29 -6.67
N ILE A 110 14.32 -5.50 -6.84
CA ILE A 110 14.92 -5.21 -8.14
C ILE A 110 16.18 -6.04 -8.35
N ASP A 111 17.10 -6.03 -7.39
CA ASP A 111 18.32 -6.84 -7.49
C ASP A 111 18.08 -8.31 -7.14
N ASP A 112 16.86 -8.66 -6.70
CA ASP A 112 16.48 -10.01 -6.23
C ASP A 112 17.56 -10.63 -5.34
N LYS A 113 17.96 -9.90 -4.29
CA LYS A 113 19.05 -10.27 -3.37
C LYS A 113 18.99 -11.71 -2.86
N TYR A 114 17.79 -12.28 -2.75
CA TYR A 114 17.55 -13.61 -2.23
C TYR A 114 17.44 -14.69 -3.31
N ASN A 115 17.55 -14.33 -4.59
CA ASN A 115 17.37 -15.21 -5.76
C ASN A 115 16.04 -15.97 -5.71
N LEU A 116 14.95 -15.26 -5.43
CA LEU A 116 13.61 -15.84 -5.35
C LEU A 116 12.91 -15.87 -6.71
N GLY A 117 13.42 -15.12 -7.70
CA GLY A 117 12.72 -14.81 -8.94
C GLY A 117 11.69 -13.70 -8.76
N VAL A 118 11.77 -12.89 -7.70
CA VAL A 118 10.74 -11.88 -7.39
C VAL A 118 10.66 -10.78 -8.44
N LYS A 119 11.80 -10.37 -9.01
CA LYS A 119 11.83 -9.39 -10.11
C LYS A 119 11.06 -9.93 -11.31
N ASP A 120 11.43 -11.13 -11.78
CA ASP A 120 10.82 -11.74 -12.96
C ASP A 120 9.32 -11.98 -12.75
N PHE A 121 8.95 -12.45 -11.56
CA PHE A 121 7.55 -12.58 -11.13
C PHE A 121 6.79 -11.24 -11.22
N LEU A 122 7.36 -10.18 -10.66
CA LEU A 122 6.76 -8.85 -10.66
C LEU A 122 6.79 -8.16 -12.03
N THR A 123 7.61 -8.60 -12.99
CA THR A 123 7.62 -8.06 -14.37
C THR A 123 6.80 -8.87 -15.37
N THR A 124 6.15 -9.95 -14.93
CA THR A 124 5.41 -10.86 -15.84
C THR A 124 3.91 -10.64 -15.78
N GLY A 125 3.27 -10.50 -16.96
CA GLY A 125 1.82 -10.41 -17.09
C GLY A 125 1.21 -9.30 -16.23
N TYR A 126 0.07 -9.59 -15.58
CA TYR A 126 -0.62 -8.61 -14.74
C TYR A 126 0.15 -8.22 -13.46
N ASN A 127 1.18 -8.97 -13.06
CA ASN A 127 1.99 -8.61 -11.89
C ASN A 127 2.89 -7.38 -12.18
N SER A 128 3.13 -7.08 -13.46
CA SER A 128 3.86 -5.88 -13.92
C SER A 128 3.34 -4.58 -13.33
N TYR A 129 2.02 -4.45 -13.11
CA TYR A 129 1.43 -3.27 -12.49
C TYR A 129 1.96 -3.03 -11.06
N SER A 130 2.28 -4.09 -10.32
CA SER A 130 2.94 -3.97 -9.02
C SER A 130 4.39 -3.51 -9.14
N MET A 131 5.14 -4.00 -10.13
CA MET A 131 6.50 -3.49 -10.39
C MET A 131 6.47 -2.02 -10.80
N ILE A 132 5.55 -1.63 -11.68
CA ILE A 132 5.36 -0.23 -12.12
C ILE A 132 5.07 0.66 -10.92
N SER A 133 4.16 0.24 -10.03
CA SER A 133 3.83 0.98 -8.80
C SER A 133 5.04 1.13 -7.87
N MET A 134 5.78 0.03 -7.62
CA MET A 134 6.95 0.03 -6.74
C MET A 134 8.08 0.92 -7.28
N THR A 135 8.39 0.78 -8.57
CA THR A 135 9.46 1.55 -9.23
C THR A 135 9.07 3.02 -9.43
N GLY A 136 7.82 3.31 -9.78
CA GLY A 136 7.28 4.68 -9.83
C GLY A 136 7.33 5.37 -8.47
N THR A 137 7.05 4.63 -7.39
CA THR A 137 7.18 5.15 -6.02
C THR A 137 8.64 5.43 -5.65
N LEU A 138 9.58 4.56 -6.03
CA LEU A 138 11.03 4.80 -5.84
C LEU A 138 11.49 6.06 -6.59
N LEU A 139 11.06 6.23 -7.85
CA LEU A 139 11.39 7.42 -8.64
C LEU A 139 10.77 8.68 -8.03
N THR A 140 9.55 8.61 -7.51
CA THR A 140 8.90 9.70 -6.79
C THR A 140 9.66 10.08 -5.52
N ALA A 141 10.06 9.09 -4.71
CA ALA A 141 10.86 9.33 -3.51
C ALA A 141 12.21 10.01 -3.84
N ALA A 142 12.83 9.65 -4.96
CA ALA A 142 14.05 10.30 -5.42
C ALA A 142 13.81 11.73 -5.93
N TYR A 143 12.75 11.94 -6.73
CA TYR A 143 12.35 13.26 -7.23
C TYR A 143 12.08 14.25 -6.08
N ASP A 144 11.37 13.81 -5.04
CA ASP A 144 11.03 14.61 -3.86
C ASP A 144 12.15 14.69 -2.80
N ASN A 145 13.36 14.24 -3.13
CA ASN A 145 14.55 14.24 -2.26
C ASN A 145 14.39 13.43 -0.95
N LYS A 146 13.40 12.54 -0.88
CA LYS A 146 13.18 11.60 0.24
C LYS A 146 14.13 10.41 0.19
N TRP A 147 14.59 10.08 -1.01
CA TRP A 147 15.62 9.08 -1.27
C TRP A 147 16.76 9.70 -2.07
N LYS A 148 17.99 9.57 -1.58
CA LYS A 148 19.21 9.98 -2.27
C LYS A 148 20.03 8.75 -2.59
N THR A 149 20.19 8.47 -3.88
CA THR A 149 20.99 7.37 -4.40
C THR A 149 21.82 7.85 -5.61
N ASN A 150 22.66 6.96 -6.15
CA ASN A 150 23.49 7.28 -7.31
C ASN A 150 22.74 7.14 -8.64
N ASP A 151 23.28 7.76 -9.70
CA ASP A 151 22.66 7.74 -11.03
C ASP A 151 22.57 6.33 -11.63
N GLU A 152 23.46 5.41 -11.26
CA GLU A 152 23.42 4.01 -11.71
C GLU A 152 22.15 3.31 -11.19
N THR A 153 21.85 3.46 -9.90
CA THR A 153 20.64 2.94 -9.28
C THR A 153 19.40 3.60 -9.88
N LEU A 154 19.39 4.92 -10.08
CA LEU A 154 18.26 5.60 -10.72
C LEU A 154 18.03 5.12 -12.16
N THR A 155 19.11 4.96 -12.93
CA THR A 155 19.06 4.40 -14.29
C THR A 155 18.48 2.99 -14.27
N LYS A 156 18.90 2.13 -13.34
CA LYS A 156 18.36 0.78 -13.20
C LYS A 156 16.85 0.78 -12.91
N VAL A 157 16.42 1.54 -11.91
CA VAL A 157 15.01 1.65 -11.52
C VAL A 157 14.17 2.22 -12.68
N ALA A 158 14.63 3.31 -13.31
CA ALA A 158 13.94 3.97 -14.41
C ALA A 158 13.78 3.05 -15.63
N ASN A 159 14.80 2.26 -15.98
CA ASN A 159 14.70 1.33 -17.10
C ASN A 159 13.75 0.16 -16.83
N ILE A 160 13.72 -0.37 -15.61
CA ILE A 160 12.76 -1.43 -15.24
C ILE A 160 11.33 -0.90 -15.27
N TRP A 161 11.12 0.30 -14.71
CA TRP A 161 9.85 0.99 -14.77
C TRP A 161 9.41 1.22 -16.22
N ALA A 162 10.28 1.82 -17.03
CA ALA A 162 10.01 2.13 -18.44
C ALA A 162 9.67 0.88 -19.25
N GLN A 163 10.46 -0.18 -19.12
CA GLN A 163 10.23 -1.43 -19.84
C GLN A 163 8.90 -2.07 -19.42
N SER A 164 8.60 -2.08 -18.11
CA SER A 164 7.33 -2.62 -17.59
C SER A 164 6.14 -1.84 -18.16
N VAL A 165 6.24 -0.52 -18.26
CA VAL A 165 5.22 0.36 -18.87
C VAL A 165 5.08 0.11 -20.38
N ILE A 166 6.19 -0.06 -21.10
CA ILE A 166 6.17 -0.34 -22.54
C ILE A 166 5.44 -1.66 -22.81
N ASP A 167 5.76 -2.70 -22.02
CA ASP A 167 5.28 -4.05 -22.27
C ASP A 167 3.84 -4.28 -21.80
N ASN A 168 3.39 -3.56 -20.77
CA ASN A 168 2.10 -3.84 -20.12
C ASN A 168 1.15 -2.64 -20.05
N GLY A 169 1.59 -1.46 -20.48
CA GLY A 169 0.84 -0.22 -20.33
C GLY A 169 1.09 0.47 -19.00
N VAL A 170 0.46 1.65 -18.84
CA VAL A 170 0.67 2.50 -17.67
C VAL A 170 -0.26 2.03 -16.55
N ALA A 171 0.29 1.69 -15.37
CA ALA A 171 -0.52 1.70 -14.15
C ALA A 171 -0.95 3.15 -13.93
N CYS A 172 -2.22 3.52 -13.94
CA CYS A 172 -2.61 4.90 -13.65
C CYS A 172 -2.94 5.08 -12.16
N CYS A 173 -1.91 4.99 -11.30
CA CYS A 173 -1.96 5.41 -9.91
C CYS A 173 -1.32 6.80 -9.75
N ASP A 174 -1.55 7.46 -8.60
CA ASP A 174 -0.86 8.70 -8.22
C ASP A 174 0.67 8.57 -8.27
N CYS A 175 1.18 7.35 -8.10
CA CYS A 175 2.59 6.97 -8.15
C CYS A 175 3.23 6.87 -9.54
N SER A 176 2.45 7.01 -10.61
CA SER A 176 2.93 6.77 -11.98
C SER A 176 2.39 7.79 -12.97
N CYS A 177 1.12 7.73 -13.37
CA CYS A 177 0.62 8.60 -14.44
C CYS A 177 0.18 10.00 -13.96
N GLY A 178 -0.10 10.16 -12.67
CA GLY A 178 -0.52 11.44 -12.10
C GLY A 178 0.61 12.45 -11.85
N ASN A 179 1.86 11.98 -11.74
CA ASN A 179 3.01 12.83 -11.43
C ASN A 179 3.82 13.18 -12.69
N ILE A 180 3.26 14.04 -13.53
CA ILE A 180 3.86 14.46 -14.81
C ILE A 180 5.29 14.99 -14.63
N MET A 181 5.55 15.73 -13.55
CA MET A 181 6.87 16.30 -13.28
C MET A 181 7.92 15.23 -12.95
N MET A 182 7.56 14.25 -12.12
CA MET A 182 8.44 13.11 -11.84
C MET A 182 8.68 12.29 -13.11
N LEU A 183 7.63 12.04 -13.90
CA LEU A 183 7.74 11.32 -15.16
C LEU A 183 8.74 11.98 -16.11
N ASP A 184 8.59 13.28 -16.39
CA ASP A 184 9.52 14.04 -17.23
C ASP A 184 10.95 14.02 -16.66
N TRP A 185 11.11 14.27 -15.36
CA TRP A 185 12.40 14.19 -14.68
C TRP A 185 13.07 12.81 -14.81
N SER A 186 12.28 11.73 -14.77
CA SER A 186 12.79 10.36 -14.84
C SER A 186 13.34 10.00 -16.21
N LEU A 187 12.87 10.66 -17.28
CA LEU A 187 13.27 10.35 -18.66
C LEU A 187 14.77 10.47 -18.90
N LYS A 188 15.47 11.35 -18.17
CA LYS A 188 16.93 11.50 -18.26
C LYS A 188 17.72 10.26 -17.79
N TYR A 189 17.06 9.35 -17.06
CA TYR A 189 17.64 8.09 -16.57
C TYR A 189 17.20 6.87 -17.41
N VAL A 190 16.30 7.07 -18.37
CA VAL A 190 15.82 5.99 -19.24
C VAL A 190 16.78 5.82 -20.42
N ASN A 191 16.99 4.57 -20.84
CA ASN A 191 17.79 4.27 -22.02
C ASN A 191 17.19 4.97 -23.27
N PRO A 192 17.98 5.78 -24.00
CA PRO A 192 17.51 6.45 -25.21
C PRO A 192 16.84 5.54 -26.24
N ASP A 193 17.26 4.27 -26.34
CA ASP A 193 16.73 3.31 -27.32
C ASP A 193 15.25 2.96 -27.12
N ILE A 194 14.75 3.09 -25.88
CA ILE A 194 13.35 2.78 -25.53
C ILE A 194 12.53 4.05 -25.26
N LEU A 195 13.15 5.23 -25.28
CA LEU A 195 12.54 6.48 -24.83
C LEU A 195 11.31 6.87 -25.65
N SER A 196 11.37 6.79 -26.99
CA SER A 196 10.20 7.12 -27.83
C SER A 196 9.05 6.15 -27.62
N LYS A 197 9.32 4.85 -27.37
CA LYS A 197 8.26 3.87 -27.06
C LYS A 197 7.59 4.17 -25.72
N LEU A 198 8.39 4.50 -24.71
CA LEU A 198 7.88 4.91 -23.41
C LEU A 198 7.02 6.16 -23.53
N LYS A 199 7.53 7.21 -24.19
CA LYS A 199 6.81 8.48 -24.37
C LYS A 199 5.48 8.28 -25.09
N ALA A 200 5.40 7.40 -26.09
CA ALA A 200 4.14 7.06 -26.74
C ALA A 200 3.11 6.50 -25.75
N LYS A 201 3.51 5.54 -24.88
CA LYS A 201 2.63 4.99 -23.83
C LYS A 201 2.23 6.03 -22.79
N LEU A 202 3.16 6.90 -22.37
CA LEU A 202 2.86 7.99 -21.43
C LEU A 202 1.91 9.02 -22.05
N TYR A 203 2.13 9.42 -23.31
CA TYR A 203 1.25 10.34 -24.02
C TYR A 203 -0.15 9.76 -24.17
N GLN A 204 -0.26 8.48 -24.56
CA GLN A 204 -1.55 7.79 -24.67
C GLN A 204 -2.33 7.84 -23.34
N ALA A 205 -1.66 7.60 -22.22
CA ALA A 205 -2.29 7.56 -20.90
C ALA A 205 -2.59 8.97 -20.31
N THR A 206 -1.72 9.94 -20.52
CA THR A 206 -1.78 11.27 -19.86
C THR A 206 -2.36 12.37 -20.75
N GLN A 207 -2.28 12.21 -22.07
CA GLN A 207 -2.52 13.26 -23.07
C GLN A 207 -1.68 14.53 -22.84
N ASP A 208 -0.59 14.43 -22.06
CA ASP A 208 0.26 15.56 -21.74
C ASP A 208 1.28 15.81 -22.86
N LYS A 209 1.32 17.04 -23.35
CA LYS A 209 2.18 17.45 -24.48
C LYS A 209 3.68 17.28 -24.19
N THR A 210 4.08 17.16 -22.93
CA THR A 210 5.47 16.88 -22.52
C THR A 210 5.97 15.55 -23.10
N PHE A 211 5.08 14.57 -23.29
CA PHE A 211 5.43 13.26 -23.84
C PHE A 211 5.12 13.11 -25.33
N TYR A 212 4.61 14.16 -25.98
CA TYR A 212 4.30 14.13 -27.40
C TYR A 212 5.59 14.15 -28.25
N GLU A 213 5.63 13.31 -29.28
CA GLU A 213 6.60 13.41 -30.38
C GLU A 213 5.82 13.38 -31.71
N ASP A 214 6.34 14.10 -32.72
CA ASP A 214 5.72 14.19 -34.04
C ASP A 214 5.46 12.78 -34.61
N GLY A 215 4.20 12.48 -34.92
CA GLY A 215 3.77 11.18 -35.43
C GLY A 215 3.12 10.25 -34.41
N PHE A 216 3.05 10.60 -33.12
CA PHE A 216 2.16 9.91 -32.18
C PHE A 216 0.70 10.23 -32.50
N SER A 217 -0.13 9.19 -32.65
CA SER A 217 -1.57 9.34 -32.87
C SER A 217 -2.24 9.85 -31.59
N ASN A 218 -3.22 10.73 -31.74
CA ASN A 218 -4.13 11.11 -30.65
C ASN A 218 -5.25 10.07 -30.45
N ASP A 219 -5.24 8.96 -31.19
CA ASP A 219 -6.20 7.88 -31.02
C ASP A 219 -5.82 7.05 -29.78
N PRO A 220 -6.63 7.07 -28.71
CA PRO A 220 -6.37 6.30 -27.51
C PRO A 220 -6.39 4.78 -27.74
N ASN A 221 -6.83 4.30 -28.92
CA ASN A 221 -6.98 2.88 -29.26
C ASN A 221 -6.24 2.46 -30.55
N ALA A 222 -5.08 3.05 -30.87
CA ALA A 222 -4.33 2.72 -32.08
C ALA A 222 -3.91 1.23 -32.20
N ASP A 223 -3.77 0.52 -31.07
CA ASP A 223 -3.23 -0.86 -31.03
C ASP A 223 -4.26 -1.93 -30.60
N GLY A 224 -5.51 -1.56 -30.31
CA GLY A 224 -6.60 -2.52 -30.03
C GLY A 224 -6.47 -3.42 -28.78
N GLU A 225 -5.38 -3.37 -28.01
CA GLU A 225 -5.24 -4.13 -26.77
C GLU A 225 -5.72 -3.31 -25.55
N ILE A 226 -7.02 -3.42 -25.25
CA ILE A 226 -7.59 -2.97 -23.97
C ILE A 226 -7.41 -4.09 -22.95
N ASN A 227 -6.37 -4.01 -22.11
CA ASN A 227 -6.32 -4.75 -20.84
C ASN A 227 -6.58 -3.79 -19.68
N GLY A 228 -7.77 -3.19 -19.70
CA GLY A 228 -8.34 -2.48 -18.58
C GLY A 228 -9.78 -2.96 -18.40
N THR A 229 -10.04 -3.70 -17.32
CA THR A 229 -11.39 -4.12 -16.94
C THR A 229 -12.19 -2.92 -16.45
N GLY A 230 -12.74 -2.15 -17.40
CA GLY A 230 -13.93 -1.35 -17.21
C GLY A 230 -15.10 -2.11 -17.84
N ASN A 231 -15.93 -2.72 -17.01
CA ASN A 231 -17.14 -3.39 -17.46
C ASN A 231 -18.16 -2.35 -17.92
N ASP A 232 -18.13 -1.97 -19.21
CA ASP A 232 -19.27 -1.31 -19.85
C ASP A 232 -19.95 -2.28 -20.81
N THR A 233 -21.06 -2.81 -20.33
CA THR A 233 -22.04 -3.53 -21.13
C THR A 233 -22.51 -2.64 -22.27
N ASN A 234 -22.11 -3.03 -23.46
CA ASN A 234 -22.63 -2.65 -24.76
C ASN A 234 -24.17 -2.58 -24.79
N ILE A 235 -24.73 -1.39 -25.04
CA ILE A 235 -26.03 -1.24 -25.71
C ILE A 235 -25.84 -0.30 -26.90
N ASN A 236 -25.82 -0.92 -28.09
CA ASN A 236 -26.01 -0.30 -29.38
C ASN A 236 -27.23 0.65 -29.38
N GLY A 237 -27.02 1.87 -29.87
CA GLY A 237 -28.08 2.82 -30.18
C GLY A 237 -27.54 3.99 -31.00
N THR A 238 -27.55 3.83 -32.33
CA THR A 238 -27.40 4.88 -33.33
C THR A 238 -28.36 6.04 -33.07
N ASP A 239 -27.89 7.29 -33.01
CA ASP A 239 -28.35 8.34 -33.94
C ASP A 239 -27.52 9.64 -33.84
N ALA A 240 -27.50 10.36 -34.96
CA ALA A 240 -26.83 11.64 -35.17
C ALA A 240 -27.56 12.81 -34.49
N GLY A 241 -26.83 13.82 -34.01
CA GLY A 241 -27.44 15.03 -33.45
C GLY A 241 -26.46 16.12 -33.05
N ASN A 242 -26.29 17.08 -33.94
CA ASN A 242 -25.60 18.37 -33.81
C ASN A 242 -26.06 19.20 -32.57
N SER A 243 -25.15 19.82 -31.81
CA SER A 243 -25.27 21.23 -31.35
C SER A 243 -24.08 21.71 -30.50
N THR A 244 -23.70 22.94 -30.81
CA THR A 244 -22.82 23.96 -30.21
C THR A 244 -23.08 24.40 -28.75
N GLY A 245 -22.04 24.96 -28.12
CA GLY A 245 -22.06 25.85 -26.91
C GLY A 245 -21.88 25.08 -25.59
N GLU A 246 -21.09 25.46 -24.58
CA GLU A 246 -20.50 26.73 -24.15
C GLU A 246 -19.32 26.46 -23.18
N ASN A 247 -18.53 27.51 -22.97
CA ASN A 247 -17.34 27.62 -22.13
C ASN A 247 -17.70 27.68 -20.63
N GLY A 248 -16.89 27.08 -19.73
CA GLY A 248 -17.16 27.17 -18.29
C GLY A 248 -16.18 26.46 -17.34
N THR A 249 -15.05 27.13 -17.07
CA THR A 249 -14.33 27.22 -15.76
C THR A 249 -13.84 25.97 -15.00
N ASN A 250 -12.51 25.97 -14.83
CA ASN A 250 -11.70 25.29 -13.80
C ASN A 250 -12.32 25.30 -12.39
N GLY A 251 -12.27 24.15 -11.73
CA GLY A 251 -12.51 24.00 -10.30
C GLY A 251 -11.75 22.79 -9.76
N SER A 252 -10.64 23.06 -9.09
CA SER A 252 -9.86 22.08 -8.32
C SER A 252 -10.63 21.70 -7.05
N SER A 253 -10.73 20.41 -6.74
CA SER A 253 -11.14 19.96 -5.40
C SER A 253 -10.58 18.57 -5.09
N GLY A 254 -9.78 18.52 -4.02
CA GLY A 254 -9.30 17.29 -3.40
C GLY A 254 -10.44 16.43 -2.86
N GLY A 255 -10.29 15.11 -3.01
CA GLY A 255 -11.23 14.11 -2.52
C GLY A 255 -10.70 13.47 -1.24
N SER A 256 -11.23 13.92 -0.10
CA SER A 256 -11.24 13.17 1.15
C SER A 256 -12.47 12.26 1.11
N SER A 257 -12.29 10.94 1.19
CA SER A 257 -13.39 9.98 1.19
C SER A 257 -13.90 9.78 2.62
N ASN A 258 -15.14 10.21 2.85
CA ASN A 258 -15.87 10.02 4.09
C ASN A 258 -16.54 8.63 4.06
N GLY A 259 -16.09 7.71 4.91
CA GLY A 259 -16.68 6.38 5.07
C GLY A 259 -17.93 6.43 5.95
N THR A 260 -19.11 6.40 5.35
CA THR A 260 -20.38 6.22 6.09
C THR A 260 -20.64 4.73 6.26
N THR A 261 -20.55 4.25 7.50
CA THR A 261 -21.02 2.95 7.94
C THR A 261 -22.55 2.92 7.96
N ASN A 262 -23.15 1.86 7.44
CA ASN A 262 -24.54 1.53 7.75
C ASN A 262 -24.61 0.13 8.35
N GLN A 263 -24.92 0.09 9.65
CA GLN A 263 -25.37 -1.10 10.35
C GLN A 263 -26.82 -1.39 9.97
N THR A 264 -27.15 -2.66 9.76
CA THR A 264 -28.51 -3.17 9.98
C THR A 264 -28.44 -4.59 10.53
N ASN A 265 -29.11 -4.78 11.66
CA ASN A 265 -29.27 -6.04 12.39
C ASN A 265 -30.70 -6.56 12.17
N GLY A 266 -30.82 -7.87 11.87
CA GLY A 266 -31.93 -8.81 12.13
C GLY A 266 -33.40 -8.49 11.79
N THR A 267 -34.10 -9.40 11.10
CA THR A 267 -35.15 -10.30 11.66
C THR A 267 -35.78 -11.20 10.56
N GLU A 268 -36.20 -12.39 11.00
CA GLU A 268 -36.80 -13.60 10.41
C GLU A 268 -37.88 -13.50 9.29
N GLY A 269 -38.02 -14.61 8.52
CA GLY A 269 -39.20 -14.88 7.68
C GLY A 269 -39.08 -16.06 6.70
N THR A 270 -39.56 -17.23 7.12
CA THR A 270 -39.71 -18.57 6.50
C THR A 270 -40.32 -18.66 5.07
N SER A 271 -39.83 -19.58 4.22
CA SER A 271 -40.63 -20.59 3.47
C SER A 271 -39.74 -21.55 2.66
N GLY A 272 -40.02 -22.86 2.71
CA GLY A 272 -39.15 -23.92 2.18
C GLY A 272 -39.63 -24.64 0.91
N ASN A 273 -38.82 -25.62 0.48
CA ASN A 273 -39.17 -26.92 -0.16
C ASN A 273 -37.85 -27.73 -0.32
N GLY A 274 -37.66 -28.90 0.32
CA GLY A 274 -37.85 -30.26 -0.25
C GLY A 274 -36.77 -30.61 -1.30
N THR A 275 -35.93 -31.65 -1.25
CA THR A 275 -36.05 -33.03 -0.71
C THR A 275 -34.71 -33.80 -0.77
N ASN A 276 -34.57 -34.75 0.18
CA ASN A 276 -33.89 -36.06 0.19
C ASN A 276 -32.35 -36.25 0.24
N GLY A 277 -31.93 -37.04 1.25
CA GLY A 277 -30.68 -37.81 1.27
C GLY A 277 -30.20 -38.15 2.69
N THR A 278 -30.68 -39.27 3.25
CA THR A 278 -30.37 -39.83 4.58
C THR A 278 -28.95 -40.37 4.74
N GLU A 279 -28.31 -40.13 5.90
CA GLU A 279 -27.68 -41.18 6.74
C GLU A 279 -27.35 -40.64 8.14
N SER A 280 -27.55 -41.50 9.14
CA SER A 280 -27.57 -41.23 10.59
C SER A 280 -26.36 -41.86 11.25
N LEU A 281 -25.67 -41.17 12.17
CA LEU A 281 -25.01 -41.77 13.34
C LEU A 281 -24.88 -40.77 14.51
N VAL A 282 -25.25 -41.26 15.70
CA VAL A 282 -25.31 -40.64 17.04
C VAL A 282 -23.90 -40.56 17.69
N PRO A 283 -23.62 -39.62 18.62
CA PRO A 283 -22.29 -39.43 19.19
C PRO A 283 -22.06 -40.21 20.50
N ASP A 284 -20.84 -40.69 20.69
CA ASP A 284 -20.34 -41.29 21.94
C ASP A 284 -19.56 -40.24 22.78
N SER A 285 -19.89 -40.18 24.07
CA SER A 285 -19.08 -39.54 25.12
C SER A 285 -17.91 -40.43 25.53
N PRO A 286 -16.94 -39.89 26.30
CA PRO A 286 -16.64 -40.61 27.53
C PRO A 286 -16.57 -39.73 28.78
N ASN A 287 -17.05 -40.40 29.82
CA ASN A 287 -17.12 -40.11 31.25
C ASN A 287 -15.72 -40.19 31.89
N ASN A 288 -15.40 -39.33 32.87
CA ASN A 288 -14.63 -39.82 34.02
C ASN A 288 -14.83 -38.99 35.29
N ASN A 289 -14.65 -39.71 36.40
CA ASN A 289 -15.34 -39.59 37.67
C ASN A 289 -14.66 -38.65 38.68
N GLN A 290 -15.48 -38.21 39.64
CA GLN A 290 -15.17 -37.38 40.81
C GLN A 290 -14.14 -37.98 41.78
N THR A 291 -13.42 -37.10 42.50
CA THR A 291 -13.14 -37.27 43.93
C THR A 291 -13.24 -35.92 44.65
N ASN A 292 -13.67 -36.00 45.91
CA ASN A 292 -14.36 -34.99 46.72
C ASN A 292 -13.43 -34.31 47.75
N THR A 293 -13.77 -33.05 48.12
CA THR A 293 -13.67 -32.40 49.48
C THR A 293 -12.26 -32.21 50.10
N THR A 294 -11.87 -31.14 50.82
CA THR A 294 -12.56 -30.17 51.70
C THR A 294 -11.58 -29.07 52.18
N ASN A 295 -12.14 -27.96 52.67
CA ASN A 295 -11.67 -27.04 53.73
C ASN A 295 -10.89 -25.74 53.44
N ALA A 296 -11.44 -24.71 54.07
CA ALA A 296 -11.10 -23.30 54.10
C ALA A 296 -9.93 -22.94 55.04
N THR A 297 -9.33 -21.75 54.86
CA THR A 297 -9.15 -20.75 55.92
C THR A 297 -8.58 -19.41 55.40
N ASN A 298 -9.05 -18.33 56.02
CA ASN A 298 -8.67 -16.92 55.90
C ASN A 298 -7.17 -16.61 55.93
N THR A 299 -6.72 -15.53 55.28
CA THR A 299 -5.91 -14.45 55.91
C THR A 299 -5.73 -13.22 55.00
N THR A 300 -6.38 -12.11 55.41
CA THR A 300 -5.92 -10.71 55.50
C THR A 300 -4.94 -10.09 54.48
N GLN A 301 -5.38 -8.96 53.89
CA GLN A 301 -4.55 -7.86 53.38
C GLN A 301 -3.63 -7.23 54.44
N PRO A 302 -2.64 -6.44 54.02
CA PRO A 302 -2.72 -5.01 54.36
C PRO A 302 -2.31 -4.05 53.23
N GLU A 303 -2.72 -2.80 53.48
CA GLU A 303 -2.74 -1.61 52.63
C GLU A 303 -1.38 -1.01 52.23
N THR A 304 -1.44 -0.18 51.20
CA THR A 304 -0.45 0.81 50.73
C THR A 304 -0.13 1.89 51.76
N PRO A 305 1.02 2.58 51.60
CA PRO A 305 0.98 4.03 51.75
C PRO A 305 1.59 4.77 50.56
N THR A 306 0.77 5.67 50.06
CA THR A 306 1.02 6.82 49.20
C THR A 306 2.14 7.70 49.77
N ASN A 307 3.12 8.10 48.95
CA ASN A 307 3.88 9.31 49.22
C ASN A 307 4.18 10.06 47.92
N ILE A 308 3.48 11.17 47.73
CA ILE A 308 3.65 12.13 46.65
C ILE A 308 4.38 13.33 47.26
N THR A 309 5.59 13.60 46.77
CA THR A 309 6.32 14.83 47.09
C THR A 309 6.37 15.70 45.82
N PRO A 310 5.89 16.96 45.85
CA PRO A 310 5.96 17.86 44.71
C PRO A 310 7.34 18.54 44.65
N LEU A 311 8.00 18.50 43.49
CA LEU A 311 9.21 19.27 43.22
C LEU A 311 8.82 20.59 42.54
N LEU A 312 9.13 21.67 43.24
CA LEU A 312 8.92 23.07 42.88
C LEU A 312 9.81 23.50 41.70
N LEU A 313 9.26 24.42 40.90
CA LEU A 313 9.99 25.24 39.94
C LEU A 313 11.06 26.09 40.63
N SER A 314 12.24 26.14 40.01
CA SER A 314 13.10 27.32 39.91
C SER A 314 13.98 27.19 38.66
#